data_AF-A0AAW2RKT0-F1
#
_entry.id   AF-A0AAW2RKT0-F1
#
_cell.length_a   1.000
_cell.length_b   1.000
_cell.length_c   1.000
_cell.angle_alpha   90.00
_cell.angle_beta   90.00
_cell.angle_gamma   90.00
#
_symmetry.space_group_name_H-M   'P 1'
#
loop_
_entity.id
_entity.type
_entity.pdbx_description
1 polymer ?
#
loop_
_entity_poly.entity_id
_entity_poly.type
_entity_poly.pdbx_seq_one_letter_code
_entity_poly.pdbx_strand_id
1 'polypeptide(L)'
;MSKGYLQNDLFNEVVVLFSDMMRENVKPNCYTLPVVLKSCCKLLALREGEEVHCIAVKNGFKSNTYVGTNLIELYSGGGRVGCAYRVFKEMVLRNVVSWTAMINGYVANADLVSARRLFDLAPERDVVLWNRMVTAYRVR
;
A
#
# COMPACT_ATOMS: atom_id res chain seq x y z
N MET A 1 22.93 14.99 9.67
CA MET A 1 22.30 13.93 10.48
C MET A 1 21.05 14.44 11.20
N SER A 2 19.95 14.81 10.51
CA SER A 2 18.75 15.30 11.25
C SER A 2 17.39 14.91 10.66
N LYS A 3 17.12 15.14 9.37
CA LYS A 3 15.75 14.92 8.85
C LYS A 3 15.29 13.46 8.76
N GLY A 4 16.18 12.55 8.34
CA GLY A 4 15.82 11.13 8.18
C GLY A 4 15.53 10.43 9.52
N TYR A 5 16.32 10.72 10.54
CA TYR A 5 16.11 10.19 11.89
C TYR A 5 14.81 10.72 12.51
N LEU A 6 14.56 12.04 12.44
CA LEU A 6 13.33 12.63 12.97
C LEU A 6 12.06 12.10 12.28
N GLN A 7 12.12 11.82 10.98
CA GLN A 7 10.99 11.20 10.27
C GLN A 7 10.75 9.77 10.72
N ASN A 8 11.81 8.97 10.92
CA ASN A 8 11.67 7.61 11.43
C ASN A 8 11.09 7.58 12.85
N ASP A 9 11.49 8.51 13.71
CA ASP A 9 10.93 8.64 15.06
C ASP A 9 9.43 8.91 15.01
N LEU A 10 8.98 9.80 14.11
CA LEU A 10 7.56 10.08 13.94
C LEU A 10 6.77 8.86 13.45
N PHE A 11 7.32 8.05 12.54
CA PHE A 11 6.65 6.84 12.07
C PHE A 11 6.58 5.77 13.16
N ASN A 12 7.62 5.65 14.01
CA ASN A 12 7.60 4.76 15.17
C ASN A 12 6.53 5.20 16.18
N GLU A 13 6.41 6.50 16.44
CA GLU A 13 5.39 7.05 17.34
C GLU A 13 3.97 6.69 16.89
N VAL A 14 3.70 6.73 15.57
CA VAL A 14 2.41 6.30 15.01
C VAL A 14 2.11 4.83 15.35
N VAL A 15 3.11 3.95 15.27
CA VAL A 15 2.95 2.51 15.59
C VAL A 15 2.72 2.30 17.09
N VAL A 16 3.38 3.08 17.95
CA VAL A 16 3.19 3.08 19.40
C VAL A 16 1.77 3.52 19.75
N LEU A 17 1.33 4.68 19.26
CA LEU A 17 -0.02 5.20 19.48
C LEU A 17 -1.11 4.25 18.98
N PHE A 18 -0.87 3.59 17.85
CA PHE A 18 -1.77 2.55 17.36
C PHE A 18 -1.84 1.33 18.29
N SER A 19 -0.70 0.92 18.85
CA SER A 19 -0.66 -0.17 19.83
C SER A 19 -1.43 0.17 21.10
N ASP A 20 -1.33 1.41 21.58
CA ASP A 20 -2.08 1.90 22.74
C ASP A 20 -3.58 1.96 22.46
N MET A 21 -3.99 2.50 21.31
CA MET A 21 -5.38 2.47 20.84
C MET A 21 -5.97 1.05 20.88
N MET A 22 -5.20 0.05 20.44
CA MET A 22 -5.63 -1.34 20.46
C MET A 22 -5.71 -1.92 21.88
N ARG A 23 -4.79 -1.56 22.79
CA ARG A 23 -4.81 -1.97 24.21
C ARG A 23 -6.01 -1.38 24.96
N GLU A 24 -6.41 -0.17 24.61
CA GLU A 24 -7.60 0.50 25.15
C GLU A 24 -8.91 0.00 24.52
N ASN A 25 -8.86 -1.05 23.68
CA ASN A 25 -10.00 -1.62 22.95
C ASN A 25 -10.72 -0.62 22.04
N VAL A 26 -10.03 0.44 21.60
CA VAL A 26 -10.58 1.41 20.64
C VAL A 26 -10.42 0.85 19.23
N LYS A 27 -11.53 0.71 18.49
CA LYS A 27 -11.51 0.13 17.15
C LYS A 27 -10.95 1.09 16.11
N PRO A 28 -9.95 0.68 15.31
CA PRO A 28 -9.46 1.50 14.21
C PRO A 28 -10.49 1.58 13.10
N ASN A 29 -10.54 2.74 12.44
CA ASN A 29 -11.43 2.98 11.32
C ASN A 29 -10.65 2.99 9.98
N CYS A 30 -11.35 3.28 8.89
CA CYS A 30 -10.78 3.33 7.55
C CYS A 30 -9.75 4.46 7.36
N TYR A 31 -9.65 5.44 8.25
CA TYR A 31 -8.66 6.52 8.20
C TYR A 31 -7.43 6.25 9.07
N THR A 32 -7.59 5.54 10.19
CA THR A 32 -6.46 5.16 11.06
C THR A 32 -5.53 4.16 10.36
N LEU A 33 -6.09 3.10 9.76
CA LEU A 33 -5.31 2.00 9.20
C LEU A 33 -4.33 2.44 8.09
N PRO A 34 -4.73 3.30 7.12
CA PRO A 34 -3.80 3.85 6.13
C PRO A 34 -2.60 4.59 6.70
N VAL A 35 -2.80 5.36 7.79
CA VAL A 35 -1.71 6.12 8.42
C VAL A 35 -0.68 5.17 9.01
N VAL A 36 -1.15 4.13 9.73
CA VAL A 36 -0.28 3.11 10.32
C VAL A 36 0.43 2.31 9.23
N LEU A 37 -0.29 1.87 8.19
CA LEU A 37 0.30 1.14 7.06
C LEU A 37 1.39 1.95 6.35
N LYS A 38 1.18 3.25 6.14
CA LYS A 38 2.22 4.14 5.59
C LYS A 38 3.44 4.21 6.49
N SER A 39 3.27 4.31 7.81
CA SER A 39 4.39 4.25 8.76
C SER A 39 5.14 2.93 8.63
N CYS A 40 4.44 1.79 8.54
CA CYS A 40 5.06 0.48 8.31
C CYS A 40 5.87 0.46 7.00
N CYS A 41 5.35 1.02 5.90
CA CYS A 41 6.09 1.16 4.65
C CYS A 41 7.38 1.96 4.82
N LYS A 42 7.34 3.07 5.58
CA LYS A 42 8.51 3.94 5.79
C LYS A 42 9.57 3.31 6.67
N LEU A 43 9.14 2.52 7.64
CA LEU A 43 10.02 1.76 8.54
C LEU A 43 10.50 0.44 7.95
N LEU A 44 10.03 0.06 6.75
CA LEU A 44 10.25 -1.26 6.14
C LEU A 44 9.77 -2.43 7.04
N ALA A 45 8.76 -2.15 7.86
CA ALA A 45 8.19 -3.04 8.87
C ALA A 45 7.06 -3.89 8.28
N LEU A 46 7.41 -4.81 7.37
CA LEU A 46 6.43 -5.60 6.62
C LEU A 46 5.59 -6.51 7.54
N ARG A 47 6.22 -7.10 8.56
CA ARG A 47 5.55 -8.05 9.46
C ARG A 47 4.46 -7.36 10.27
N GLU A 48 4.77 -6.20 10.83
CA GLU A 48 3.84 -5.34 11.55
C GLU A 48 2.70 -4.89 10.64
N GLY A 49 3.02 -4.55 9.38
CA GLY A 49 2.01 -4.25 8.37
C GLY A 49 1.07 -5.42 8.06
N GLU A 50 1.55 -6.67 8.08
CA GLU A 50 0.72 -7.87 7.95
C GLU A 50 -0.24 -8.05 9.14
N GLU A 51 0.21 -7.72 10.35
CA GLU A 51 -0.65 -7.71 11.55
C GLU A 51 -1.74 -6.64 11.43
N VAL A 52 -1.40 -5.44 10.97
CA VAL A 52 -2.36 -4.36 10.69
C VAL A 52 -3.36 -4.78 9.60
N HIS A 53 -2.93 -5.52 8.57
CA HIS A 53 -3.85 -6.08 7.57
C HIS A 53 -4.85 -7.05 8.21
N CYS A 54 -4.41 -7.92 9.12
CA CYS A 54 -5.32 -8.82 9.83
C CYS A 54 -6.35 -8.03 10.66
N ILE A 55 -5.94 -6.94 11.30
CA ILE A 55 -6.84 -6.03 12.03
C ILE A 55 -7.83 -5.38 11.06
N ALA A 56 -7.38 -4.94 9.88
CA ALA A 56 -8.25 -4.35 8.85
C ALA A 56 -9.35 -5.34 8.42
N VAL A 57 -9.00 -6.60 8.16
CA VAL A 57 -9.96 -7.64 7.78
C VAL A 57 -10.96 -7.89 8.92
N LYS A 58 -10.49 -8.03 10.16
CA LYS A 58 -11.35 -8.23 11.34
C LYS A 58 -12.34 -7.08 11.59
N ASN A 59 -11.98 -5.86 11.19
CA ASN A 59 -12.84 -4.68 11.31
C ASN A 59 -13.70 -4.42 10.05
N GLY A 60 -13.76 -5.36 9.10
CA GLY A 60 -14.63 -5.27 7.93
C GLY A 60 -14.08 -4.44 6.77
N PHE A 61 -12.78 -4.09 6.78
CA PHE A 61 -12.15 -3.28 5.73
C PHE A 61 -11.47 -4.09 4.63
N LYS A 62 -11.69 -5.41 4.57
CA LYS A 62 -11.09 -6.31 3.58
C LYS A 62 -11.20 -5.79 2.14
N SER A 63 -12.37 -5.30 1.75
CA SER A 63 -12.64 -4.83 0.38
C SER A 63 -12.63 -3.30 0.24
N ASN A 64 -12.17 -2.58 1.28
CA ASN A 64 -12.17 -1.12 1.29
C ASN A 64 -11.06 -0.56 0.39
N THR A 65 -11.42 0.33 -0.54
CA THR A 65 -10.48 0.88 -1.54
C THR A 65 -9.35 1.70 -0.90
N TYR A 66 -9.66 2.47 0.14
CA TYR A 66 -8.70 3.38 0.76
C TYR A 66 -7.65 2.60 1.58
N VAL A 67 -8.10 1.62 2.38
CA VAL A 67 -7.20 0.71 3.10
C VAL A 67 -6.43 -0.18 2.13
N GLY A 68 -7.11 -0.76 1.15
CA GLY A 68 -6.51 -1.65 0.14
C GLY A 68 -5.39 -0.99 -0.67
N THR A 69 -5.53 0.29 -1.01
CA THR A 69 -4.46 1.03 -1.73
C THR A 69 -3.16 1.08 -0.92
N ASN A 70 -3.23 1.33 0.38
CA ASN A 70 -2.04 1.38 1.24
C ASN A 70 -1.45 -0.02 1.50
N LEU A 71 -2.30 -1.05 1.56
CA LEU A 71 -1.85 -2.44 1.62
C LEU A 71 -1.13 -2.88 0.34
N ILE A 72 -1.58 -2.43 -0.85
CA ILE A 72 -0.88 -2.67 -2.12
C ILE A 72 0.54 -2.09 -2.07
N GLU A 73 0.68 -0.85 -1.59
CA GLU A 73 1.99 -0.20 -1.43
C GLU A 73 2.88 -0.96 -0.44
N LEU A 74 2.34 -1.34 0.73
CA LEU A 74 3.06 -2.13 1.75
C LEU A 74 3.62 -3.43 1.17
N TYR A 75 2.75 -4.26 0.59
CA TYR A 75 3.15 -5.56 0.07
C TYR A 75 4.10 -5.44 -1.12
N SER A 76 3.87 -4.48 -2.01
CA SER A 76 4.74 -4.29 -3.17
C SER A 76 6.12 -3.77 -2.77
N GLY A 77 6.18 -2.84 -1.80
CA GLY A 77 7.44 -2.32 -1.25
C GLY A 77 8.22 -3.37 -0.47
N GLY A 78 7.53 -4.34 0.14
CA GLY A 78 8.13 -5.51 0.80
C GLY A 78 8.45 -6.69 -0.13
N GLY A 79 8.40 -6.51 -1.46
CA GLY A 79 8.72 -7.57 -2.43
C GLY A 79 7.64 -8.65 -2.60
N ARG A 80 6.47 -8.50 -1.97
CA ARG A 80 5.35 -9.46 -1.98
C ARG A 80 4.25 -9.03 -2.95
N VAL A 81 4.61 -8.75 -4.20
CA VAL A 81 3.67 -8.24 -5.22
C VAL A 81 2.46 -9.16 -5.47
N GLY A 82 2.61 -10.47 -5.26
CA GLY A 82 1.49 -11.41 -5.32
C GLY A 82 0.42 -11.17 -4.23
N CYS A 83 0.84 -10.79 -3.02
CA CYS A 83 -0.07 -10.40 -1.94
C CYS A 83 -0.75 -9.07 -2.25
N ALA A 84 0.01 -8.10 -2.78
CA ALA A 84 -0.55 -6.83 -3.25
C ALA A 84 -1.65 -7.04 -4.30
N TYR A 85 -1.43 -7.93 -5.27
CA TYR A 85 -2.43 -8.24 -6.29
C TYR A 85 -3.68 -8.93 -5.72
N ARG A 86 -3.53 -9.77 -4.68
CA ARG A 86 -4.70 -10.35 -3.97
C ARG A 86 -5.55 -9.26 -3.32
N VAL A 87 -4.93 -8.34 -2.60
CA VAL A 87 -5.64 -7.18 -2.01
C VAL A 87 -6.34 -6.38 -3.10
N PHE A 88 -5.63 -6.07 -4.19
CA PHE A 88 -6.20 -5.37 -5.35
C PHE A 88 -7.44 -6.09 -5.90
N LYS A 89 -7.39 -7.41 -6.05
CA LYS A 89 -8.53 -8.22 -6.52
C LYS A 89 -9.71 -8.21 -5.54
N GLU A 90 -9.48 -8.13 -4.24
CA GLU A 90 -10.53 -8.16 -3.21
C GLU A 90 -11.28 -6.83 -3.04
N MET A 91 -10.78 -5.72 -3.60
CA MET A 91 -11.44 -4.41 -3.56
C MET A 91 -12.75 -4.39 -4.38
N VAL A 92 -13.83 -3.85 -3.81
CA VAL A 92 -15.12 -3.69 -4.52
C VAL A 92 -15.01 -2.64 -5.62
N LEU A 93 -14.44 -1.48 -5.29
CA LEU A 93 -14.25 -0.35 -6.20
C LEU A 93 -12.76 -0.12 -6.39
N ARG A 94 -12.29 -0.18 -7.63
CA ARG A 94 -10.89 0.11 -7.98
C ARG A 94 -10.86 1.43 -8.73
N ASN A 95 -10.42 2.49 -8.06
CA ASN A 95 -10.22 3.79 -8.66
C ASN A 95 -8.83 3.93 -9.29
N VAL A 96 -8.60 5.01 -10.02
CA VAL A 96 -7.33 5.31 -10.69
C VAL A 96 -6.12 5.18 -9.75
N VAL A 97 -6.27 5.59 -8.48
CA VAL A 97 -5.20 5.51 -7.48
C VAL A 97 -4.82 4.05 -7.19
N SER A 98 -5.80 3.16 -6.97
CA SER A 98 -5.55 1.74 -6.71
C SER A 98 -4.93 1.01 -7.91
N TRP A 99 -5.35 1.34 -9.14
CA TRP A 99 -4.73 0.82 -10.37
C TRP A 99 -3.29 1.28 -10.49
N THR A 100 -3.04 2.57 -10.26
CA THR A 100 -1.69 3.16 -10.29
C THR A 100 -0.78 2.50 -9.26
N ALA A 101 -1.27 2.30 -8.03
CA ALA A 101 -0.51 1.65 -6.96
C ALA A 101 -0.08 0.23 -7.36
N MET A 102 -0.98 -0.56 -7.95
CA MET A 102 -0.66 -1.94 -8.35
C MET A 102 0.32 -1.99 -9.54
N ILE A 103 0.17 -1.11 -10.54
CA ILE A 103 1.12 -1.02 -11.65
C ILE A 103 2.51 -0.62 -11.14
N ASN A 104 2.58 0.39 -10.26
CA ASN A 104 3.84 0.78 -9.62
C ASN A 104 4.45 -0.38 -8.84
N GLY A 105 3.63 -1.17 -8.16
CA GLY A 105 4.07 -2.36 -7.45
C GLY A 105 4.75 -3.38 -8.37
N TYR A 106 4.17 -3.67 -9.53
CA TYR A 106 4.80 -4.55 -10.52
C TYR A 106 6.08 -3.96 -11.12
N VAL A 107 6.08 -2.67 -11.46
CA VAL A 107 7.27 -1.97 -11.97
C VAL A 107 8.42 -2.01 -10.96
N ALA A 108 8.14 -1.73 -9.68
CA ALA A 108 9.13 -1.75 -8.60
C ALA A 108 9.70 -3.16 -8.35
N ASN A 109 8.95 -4.21 -8.70
CA ASN A 109 9.36 -5.60 -8.61
C ASN A 109 9.88 -6.17 -9.95
N ALA A 110 10.21 -5.30 -10.91
CA ALA A 110 10.74 -5.64 -12.25
C ALA A 110 9.84 -6.55 -13.12
N ASP A 111 8.55 -6.68 -12.80
CA ASP A 111 7.57 -7.44 -13.59
C ASP A 111 6.82 -6.51 -14.56
N LEU A 112 7.53 -6.07 -15.60
CA LEU A 112 6.97 -5.17 -16.61
C LEU A 112 5.87 -5.83 -17.46
N VAL A 113 5.85 -7.16 -17.56
CA VAL A 113 4.83 -7.89 -18.33
C VAL A 113 3.48 -7.79 -17.62
N SER A 114 3.45 -8.08 -16.32
CA SER A 114 2.24 -7.92 -15.52
C SER A 114 1.82 -6.45 -15.41
N ALA A 115 2.78 -5.53 -15.25
CA ALA A 115 2.51 -4.09 -15.27
C ALA A 115 1.84 -3.65 -16.58
N ARG A 116 2.36 -4.09 -17.73
CA ARG A 116 1.81 -3.79 -19.06
C ARG A 116 0.40 -4.33 -19.21
N ARG A 117 0.19 -5.60 -18.85
CA ARG A 117 -1.13 -6.24 -18.89
C ARG A 117 -2.14 -5.49 -18.02
N LEU A 118 -1.75 -5.09 -16.82
CA LEU A 118 -2.64 -4.35 -15.93
C LEU A 118 -2.94 -2.94 -16.47
N PHE A 119 -1.96 -2.29 -17.11
CA PHE A 119 -2.16 -1.02 -17.83
C PHE A 119 -3.13 -1.18 -19.02
N ASP A 120 -3.17 -2.34 -19.69
CA ASP A 120 -4.13 -2.62 -20.78
C ASP A 120 -5.57 -2.85 -20.26
N LEU A 121 -5.71 -3.32 -19.03
CA LEU A 121 -7.00 -3.59 -18.40
C LEU A 121 -7.57 -2.38 -17.64
N ALA A 122 -6.77 -1.35 -17.38
CA ALA A 122 -7.23 -0.15 -16.68
C ALA A 122 -8.35 0.55 -17.49
N PRO A 123 -9.53 0.77 -16.89
CA PRO A 123 -10.68 1.36 -17.59
C PRO A 123 -10.44 2.82 -17.98
N GLU A 124 -9.71 3.55 -17.14
CA GLU A 124 -9.30 4.93 -17.37
C GLU A 124 -7.78 5.03 -17.19
N ARG A 125 -7.12 5.71 -18.14
CA ARG A 125 -5.68 5.95 -18.13
C ARG A 125 -5.46 7.45 -18.07
N ASP A 126 -5.12 7.95 -16.88
CA ASP A 126 -4.70 9.33 -16.74
C ASP A 126 -3.22 9.51 -17.12
N VAL A 127 -2.77 10.76 -17.15
CA VAL A 127 -1.37 11.12 -17.46
C VAL A 127 -0.39 10.44 -16.50
N VAL A 128 -0.79 10.21 -15.24
CA VAL A 128 0.05 9.54 -14.25
C VAL A 128 0.33 8.10 -14.68
N LEU A 129 -0.70 7.35 -15.06
CA LEU A 129 -0.58 5.94 -15.48
C LEU A 129 0.34 5.80 -16.72
N TRP A 130 0.20 6.68 -17.71
CA TRP A 130 1.07 6.74 -18.89
C TRP A 130 2.52 7.06 -18.52
N ASN A 131 2.75 8.07 -17.70
CA ASN A 131 4.10 8.45 -17.26
C ASN A 131 4.81 7.32 -16.53
N ARG A 132 4.09 6.55 -15.70
CA ARG A 132 4.66 5.38 -15.01
C ARG A 132 5.14 4.31 -15.97
N MET A 133 4.37 3.97 -17.00
CA MET A 133 4.78 2.99 -18.00
C MET A 133 5.97 3.49 -18.83
N VAL A 134 5.92 4.73 -19.34
CA VAL A 134 7.00 5.28 -20.17
C VAL A 134 8.31 5.39 -19.39
N THR A 135 8.26 5.83 -18.13
CA THR A 135 9.46 5.89 -17.26
C THR A 135 9.97 4.50 -16.90
N ALA A 136 9.09 3.51 -16.70
CA ALA A 136 9.50 2.13 -16.41
C ALA A 136 10.34 1.51 -17.54
N TYR A 137 10.06 1.82 -18.80
CA TYR A 137 10.84 1.32 -19.94
C TYR A 137 12.16 2.09 -20.19
N ARG A 138 12.37 3.23 -19.51
CA ARG A 138 13.58 4.06 -19.67
C ARG A 138 14.75 3.64 -18.78
N VAL A 139 14.52 2.95 -17.67
CA VAL A 139 15.56 2.61 -16.68
C VAL A 139 16.23 1.27 -17.02
N ARG A 140 16.60 1.07 -18.30
CA ARG A 140 17.37 -0.09 -18.76
C ARG A 140 18.74 0.33 -19.26
#